data_AF-A0A7K1U6N1-F1
#
_entry.id   AF-A0A7K1U6N1-F1
#
_cell.length_a   1.000
_cell.length_b   1.000
_cell.length_c   1.000
_cell.angle_alpha   90.00
_cell.angle_beta   90.00
_cell.angle_gamma   90.00
#
_symmetry.space_group_name_H-M   'P 1'
#
loop_
_entity.id
_entity.type
_entity.pdbx_description
1 polymer ?
#
loop_
_entity_poly.entity_id
_entity_poly.type
_entity_poly.pdbx_seq_one_letter_code
_entity_poly.pdbx_strand_id
1 'polypeptide(L)'
;MGVMKKLPIILLVIFPFLLSAQLRTASGLTPQRTTINGLFEGYDTAVDSFRYIKLLYFHLYNGITETVIGEIDKNGKFSVTFPLISPQEIMLMFEGDLVMMYAIPGGTTNIFLDLAALKARRKLPPEVRLTYAAPLRFAGSYSKFNRDYNIFWPKLEIIKPYDEHKKMISSLDQKKYKSYRLAMMKVMLDTLAVFNRKQNTSSAFRNFIFQHICYSAAEDLLRYSWLHDQGKRERLTKDYLNFVNRIPVNNRKALVTGKYALFLNEYLNMWMNELPYTPVITGDGQLSAYLRMENRLTPEDAKALQTPDNNRTPAQRELAAQLYSRYQAEYMNFKNTLNLSDAVARQVLPGIGEDVMQARIICNYLNQHKNPLSPQNLQQMGRHIVSREIYTLIKQDNETLKDKLAGKASGNQLVNELDLQQEQLYQKLISPYRGKVVYIDFWAPWCGPCMSEMPASKVLAGELKGKEVVFLYIGVECNKQSWEKTIKEKQLEGEHYYADKNESVLLSNKFNFSAIPRYVLIDKEGKVAEEDAPRPGMGLELKSRINALLGGN
;
A
#
# COMPACT_ATOMS: atom_id res chain seq x y z
N MET A 1 -2.76 48.56 30.19
CA MET A 1 -1.39 49.07 29.96
C MET A 1 -0.42 47.92 30.23
N GLY A 2 0.38 47.51 29.23
CA GLY A 2 1.50 46.55 29.33
C GLY A 2 1.09 45.07 29.47
N VAL A 3 1.55 44.09 28.69
CA VAL A 3 2.64 44.04 27.70
C VAL A 3 2.23 43.02 26.62
N MET A 4 1.70 43.51 25.50
CA MET A 4 1.69 42.79 24.23
C MET A 4 3.14 42.71 23.72
N LYS A 5 3.80 41.55 23.88
CA LYS A 5 5.06 41.23 23.20
C LYS A 5 4.87 40.05 22.26
N LYS A 6 4.67 40.42 20.98
CA LYS A 6 5.09 39.73 19.75
C LYS A 6 5.16 38.18 19.81
N LEU A 7 4.07 37.50 19.47
CA LEU A 7 4.14 36.18 18.82
C LEU A 7 4.27 36.38 17.30
N PRO A 8 5.13 35.62 16.59
CA PRO A 8 5.48 35.95 15.22
C PRO A 8 4.36 35.59 14.24
N ILE A 9 4.11 36.53 13.34
CA ILE A 9 3.19 36.59 12.19
C ILE A 9 3.42 35.48 11.13
N ILE A 10 4.18 34.42 11.45
CA ILE A 10 4.66 33.43 10.47
C ILE A 10 3.54 32.53 9.91
N LEU A 11 2.48 32.24 10.67
CA LEU A 11 1.39 31.38 10.17
C LEU A 11 0.36 32.09 9.27
N LEU A 12 0.29 33.42 9.29
CA LEU A 12 -0.65 34.21 8.47
C LEU A 12 -0.14 34.46 7.04
N VAL A 13 1.14 34.19 6.77
CA VAL A 13 1.80 34.52 5.50
C VAL A 13 1.99 33.29 4.59
N ILE A 14 1.88 32.06 5.11
CA ILE A 14 2.20 30.83 4.37
C ILE A 14 1.01 30.30 3.55
N PHE A 15 -0.22 30.61 3.94
CA PHE A 15 -1.43 30.35 3.16
C PHE A 15 -2.11 31.69 2.85
N PRO A 16 -1.73 32.39 1.77
CA PRO A 16 -2.55 33.52 1.34
C PRO A 16 -3.95 33.01 1.01
N PHE A 17 -4.95 33.73 1.51
CA PHE A 17 -6.36 33.63 1.16
C PHE A 17 -6.52 33.29 -0.34
N LEU A 18 -7.01 32.08 -0.65
CA LEU A 18 -7.46 31.73 -1.99
C LEU A 18 -8.95 32.03 -2.10
N LEU A 19 -9.29 33.31 -2.22
CA LEU A 19 -10.57 33.71 -2.78
C LEU A 19 -10.47 33.68 -4.31
N SER A 20 -11.38 32.92 -4.92
CA SER A 20 -11.83 33.01 -6.32
C SER A 20 -10.77 33.22 -7.41
N ALA A 21 -10.31 32.12 -8.00
CA ALA A 21 -10.09 32.03 -9.44
C ALA A 21 -10.23 30.58 -9.88
N GLN A 22 -11.35 30.26 -10.54
CA GLN A 22 -11.53 29.02 -11.29
C GLN A 22 -10.48 28.97 -12.41
N LEU A 23 -9.34 28.34 -12.15
CA LEU A 23 -8.45 27.89 -13.22
C LEU A 23 -8.94 26.54 -13.70
N ARG A 24 -9.76 26.56 -14.76
CA ARG A 24 -9.86 25.42 -15.68
C ARG A 24 -8.53 25.33 -16.43
N THR A 25 -7.80 24.22 -16.28
CA THR A 25 -7.04 23.57 -17.36
C THR A 25 -6.54 22.20 -16.90
N ALA A 26 -7.10 21.14 -17.53
CA ALA A 26 -6.70 19.71 -17.58
C ALA A 26 -6.56 18.97 -16.23
N SER A 27 -7.27 17.89 -15.91
CA SER A 27 -8.24 16.99 -16.54
C SER A 27 -8.98 16.30 -15.37
N GLY A 28 -10.15 15.69 -15.58
CA GLY A 28 -10.83 14.92 -14.53
C GLY A 28 -9.93 13.83 -13.91
N LEU A 29 -10.31 13.27 -12.77
CA LEU A 29 -9.62 12.14 -12.11
C LEU A 29 -9.80 10.80 -12.86
N THR A 30 -9.85 10.88 -14.18
CA THR A 30 -10.02 9.73 -15.07
C THR A 30 -8.67 9.06 -15.27
N PRO A 31 -8.58 7.72 -15.12
CA PRO A 31 -7.35 6.99 -15.40
C PRO A 31 -6.90 7.21 -16.85
N GLN A 32 -5.63 7.54 -17.02
CA GLN A 32 -4.99 7.63 -18.32
C GLN A 32 -3.74 6.75 -18.35
N ARG A 33 -3.50 6.11 -19.50
CA ARG A 33 -2.32 5.26 -19.68
C ARG A 33 -1.08 6.14 -19.73
N THR A 34 -0.20 5.94 -18.75
CA THR A 34 1.06 6.66 -18.57
C THR A 34 2.18 5.71 -18.87
N THR A 35 3.20 6.16 -19.60
CA THR A 35 4.31 5.32 -20.07
C THR A 35 5.65 5.84 -19.57
N ILE A 36 6.47 4.93 -19.05
CA ILE A 36 7.87 5.19 -18.72
C ILE A 36 8.73 4.32 -19.62
N ASN A 37 9.55 4.96 -20.44
CA ASN A 37 10.57 4.28 -21.24
C ASN A 37 11.91 4.53 -20.58
N GLY A 38 12.72 3.49 -20.42
CA GLY A 38 14.05 3.61 -19.86
C GLY A 38 15.12 2.97 -20.72
N LEU A 39 16.34 3.48 -20.58
CA LEU A 39 17.56 2.88 -21.08
C LEU A 39 18.59 2.84 -19.96
N PHE A 40 19.07 1.65 -19.63
CA PHE A 40 20.26 1.43 -18.81
C PHE A 40 21.51 1.50 -19.69
N GLU A 41 22.27 2.57 -19.55
CA GLU A 41 23.50 2.76 -20.31
C GLU A 41 24.62 1.92 -19.72
N GLY A 42 25.31 1.18 -20.58
CA GLY A 42 26.33 0.22 -20.17
C GLY A 42 25.75 -1.08 -19.62
N TYR A 43 24.46 -1.36 -19.83
CA TYR A 43 23.86 -2.64 -19.47
C TYR A 43 24.40 -3.76 -20.36
N ASP A 44 24.94 -4.80 -19.74
CA ASP A 44 25.44 -5.98 -20.43
C ASP A 44 24.87 -7.23 -19.79
N THR A 45 24.14 -8.01 -20.58
CA THR A 45 23.52 -9.27 -20.16
C THR A 45 24.48 -10.33 -19.63
N ALA A 46 25.78 -10.22 -19.94
CA ALA A 46 26.84 -11.09 -19.43
C ALA A 46 27.38 -10.64 -18.05
N VAL A 47 27.21 -9.37 -17.70
CA VAL A 47 27.75 -8.76 -16.47
C VAL A 47 26.64 -8.44 -15.47
N ASP A 48 25.52 -7.91 -15.96
CA ASP A 48 24.35 -7.49 -15.21
C ASP A 48 23.33 -8.61 -15.12
N SER A 49 23.00 -8.99 -13.90
CA SER A 49 22.16 -10.16 -13.62
C SER A 49 20.67 -9.86 -13.48
N PHE A 50 20.29 -8.61 -13.27
CA PHE A 50 18.90 -8.20 -13.14
C PHE A 50 18.26 -8.03 -14.51
N ARG A 51 17.07 -8.61 -14.71
CA ARG A 51 16.30 -8.56 -15.96
C ARG A 51 15.02 -7.75 -15.85
N TYR A 52 14.68 -7.31 -14.65
CA TYR A 52 13.41 -6.67 -14.36
C TYR A 52 13.58 -5.40 -13.55
N ILE A 53 12.69 -4.45 -13.82
CA ILE A 53 12.44 -3.28 -12.97
C ILE A 53 11.10 -3.45 -12.27
N LYS A 54 10.96 -2.81 -11.11
CA LYS A 54 9.69 -2.66 -10.39
C LYS A 54 9.35 -1.18 -10.32
N LEU A 55 8.19 -0.80 -10.84
CA LEU A 55 7.66 0.56 -10.75
C LEU A 55 6.51 0.56 -9.74
N LEU A 56 6.62 1.38 -8.71
CA LEU A 56 5.60 1.55 -7.67
C LEU A 56 4.95 2.93 -7.80
N TYR A 57 3.63 2.96 -7.72
CA TYR A 57 2.85 4.19 -7.73
C TYR A 57 1.62 4.05 -6.82
N PHE A 58 1.05 5.17 -6.41
CA PHE A 58 0.02 5.22 -5.38
C PHE A 58 -1.34 5.64 -5.93
N HIS A 59 -2.39 4.90 -5.58
CA HIS A 59 -3.76 5.28 -5.88
C HIS A 59 -4.33 6.22 -4.83
N LEU A 60 -4.56 7.46 -5.24
CA LEU A 60 -5.07 8.51 -4.36
C LEU A 60 -6.38 8.11 -3.65
N TYR A 61 -7.33 7.52 -4.37
CA TYR A 61 -8.69 7.28 -3.90
C TYR A 61 -8.84 6.07 -2.98
N ASN A 62 -8.07 4.99 -3.20
CA ASN A 62 -8.17 3.76 -2.39
C ASN A 62 -6.97 3.56 -1.43
N GLY A 63 -5.92 4.36 -1.56
CA GLY A 63 -4.73 4.31 -0.70
C GLY A 63 -3.81 3.11 -0.93
N ILE A 64 -4.03 2.35 -2.00
CA ILE A 64 -3.19 1.20 -2.37
C ILE A 64 -1.97 1.67 -3.16
N THR A 65 -0.83 1.03 -2.89
CA THR A 65 0.35 1.15 -3.76
C THR A 65 0.34 -0.01 -4.75
N GLU A 66 0.38 0.32 -6.03
CA GLU A 66 0.46 -0.65 -7.11
C GLU A 66 1.91 -0.90 -7.52
N THR A 67 2.16 -2.08 -8.05
CA THR A 67 3.46 -2.47 -8.59
C THR A 67 3.31 -2.93 -10.04
N VAL A 68 4.14 -2.38 -10.92
CA VAL A 68 4.23 -2.75 -12.33
C VAL A 68 5.63 -3.29 -12.58
N ILE A 69 5.72 -4.48 -13.16
CA ILE A 69 6.99 -5.10 -13.51
C ILE A 69 7.28 -4.83 -14.98
N GLY A 70 8.51 -4.39 -15.27
CA GLY A 70 9.00 -4.20 -16.63
C GLY A 70 10.20 -5.09 -16.88
N GLU A 71 10.24 -5.74 -18.04
CA GLU A 71 11.41 -6.51 -18.49
C GLU A 71 12.40 -5.60 -19.22
N ILE A 72 13.68 -5.86 -19.02
CA ILE A 72 14.80 -5.17 -19.64
C ILE A 72 15.29 -6.02 -20.81
N ASP A 73 15.30 -5.43 -22.01
CA ASP A 73 15.80 -6.11 -23.19
C ASP A 73 17.33 -6.26 -23.17
N LYS A 74 17.86 -7.01 -24.13
CA LYS A 74 19.31 -7.25 -24.27
C LYS A 74 20.16 -5.98 -24.46
N ASN A 75 19.54 -4.85 -24.82
CA ASN A 75 20.19 -3.56 -25.01
C ASN A 75 19.97 -2.61 -23.82
N GLY A 76 19.45 -3.11 -22.70
CA GLY A 76 19.18 -2.30 -21.51
C GLY A 76 17.91 -1.46 -21.59
N LYS A 77 17.05 -1.64 -22.59
CA LYS A 77 15.81 -0.86 -22.74
C LYS A 77 14.66 -1.53 -21.99
N PHE A 78 13.78 -0.71 -21.41
CA PHE A 78 12.50 -1.16 -20.89
C PHE A 78 11.39 -0.18 -21.23
N SER A 79 10.15 -0.66 -21.24
CA SER A 79 8.96 0.17 -21.33
C SER A 79 7.87 -0.40 -20.44
N VAL A 80 7.30 0.45 -19.59
CA VAL A 80 6.16 0.09 -18.74
C VAL A 80 5.04 1.10 -18.93
N THR A 81 3.82 0.59 -19.05
CA THR A 81 2.62 1.42 -19.20
C THR A 81 1.58 1.02 -18.16
N PHE A 82 1.05 2.02 -17.44
CA PHE A 82 0.14 1.80 -16.32
C PHE A 82 -0.91 2.91 -16.22
N PRO A 83 -2.08 2.63 -15.61
CA PRO A 83 -3.12 3.64 -15.43
C PRO A 83 -2.75 4.61 -14.30
N LEU A 84 -2.83 5.91 -14.58
CA LEU A 84 -2.60 6.96 -13.60
C LEU A 84 -3.76 7.96 -13.61
N ILE A 85 -4.27 8.31 -12.43
CA ILE A 85 -5.45 9.18 -12.28
C ILE A 85 -5.08 10.62 -11.89
N SER A 86 -3.92 10.81 -11.28
CA SER A 86 -3.43 12.11 -10.82
C SER A 86 -1.90 12.18 -10.92
N PRO A 87 -1.35 13.36 -11.22
CA PRO A 87 0.10 13.58 -11.18
C PRO A 87 0.69 13.21 -9.83
N GLN A 88 1.84 12.51 -9.81
CA GLN A 88 2.46 12.08 -8.56
C GLN A 88 3.93 11.67 -8.75
N GLU A 89 4.62 11.54 -7.63
CA GLU A 89 5.89 10.84 -7.53
C GLU A 89 5.67 9.33 -7.65
N ILE A 90 6.54 8.67 -8.41
CA ILE A 90 6.61 7.23 -8.60
C ILE A 90 8.02 6.73 -8.29
N MET A 91 8.10 5.47 -7.88
CA MET A 91 9.34 4.80 -7.48
C MET A 91 9.73 3.78 -8.53
N LEU A 92 10.92 3.87 -9.10
CA LEU A 92 11.53 2.85 -9.95
C LEU A 92 12.61 2.13 -9.15
N MET A 93 12.48 0.81 -9.01
CA MET A 93 13.44 -0.04 -8.29
C MET A 93 14.06 -1.07 -9.23
N PHE A 94 15.36 -1.27 -9.10
CA PHE A 94 16.12 -2.27 -9.85
C PHE A 94 17.42 -2.55 -9.09
N GLU A 95 17.87 -3.80 -9.02
CA GLU A 95 19.20 -4.15 -8.50
C GLU A 95 19.58 -3.50 -7.14
N GLY A 96 18.59 -3.31 -6.24
CA GLY A 96 18.77 -2.65 -4.94
C GLY A 96 18.83 -1.11 -4.97
N ASP A 97 18.81 -0.49 -6.15
CA ASP A 97 18.63 0.95 -6.32
C ASP A 97 17.16 1.35 -6.31
N LEU A 98 16.93 2.58 -5.87
CA LEU A 98 15.64 3.26 -5.90
C LEU A 98 15.82 4.63 -6.55
N VAL A 99 15.03 4.88 -7.59
CA VAL A 99 14.97 6.15 -8.32
C VAL A 99 13.57 6.73 -8.21
N MET A 100 13.47 7.95 -7.69
CA MET A 100 12.23 8.72 -7.65
C MET A 100 12.08 9.53 -8.94
N MET A 101 10.88 9.56 -9.50
CA MET A 101 10.54 10.44 -10.62
C MET A 101 9.07 10.86 -10.56
N TYR A 102 8.71 11.89 -11.31
CA TYR A 102 7.36 12.42 -11.40
C TYR A 102 6.68 11.98 -12.69
N ALA A 103 5.47 11.46 -12.55
CA ALA A 103 4.63 11.01 -13.65
C ALA A 103 3.30 11.79 -13.68
N ILE A 104 2.76 11.97 -14.88
CA ILE A 104 1.47 12.63 -15.10
C ILE A 104 0.54 11.71 -15.89
N PRO A 105 -0.78 11.73 -15.63
CA PRO A 105 -1.76 10.97 -16.39
C PRO A 105 -1.64 11.22 -17.90
N GLY A 106 -1.55 10.16 -18.68
CA GLY A 106 -1.42 10.24 -20.15
C GLY A 106 -0.04 10.66 -20.64
N GLY A 107 0.91 10.88 -19.72
CA GLY A 107 2.26 11.33 -20.05
C GLY A 107 3.19 10.20 -20.46
N THR A 108 4.21 10.56 -21.22
CA THR A 108 5.36 9.70 -21.50
C THR A 108 6.63 10.34 -20.94
N THR A 109 7.37 9.58 -20.13
CA THR A 109 8.70 10.00 -19.62
C THR A 109 9.76 9.05 -20.15
N ASN A 110 10.80 9.60 -20.77
CA ASN A 110 11.98 8.85 -21.18
C ASN A 110 13.10 9.11 -20.16
N ILE A 111 13.61 8.06 -19.53
CA ILE A 111 14.71 8.11 -18.55
C ILE A 111 15.95 7.36 -19.07
N PHE A 112 17.12 7.92 -18.82
CA PHE A 112 18.40 7.29 -19.11
C PHE A 112 19.17 7.14 -17.80
N LEU A 113 19.62 5.92 -17.53
CA LEU A 113 20.26 5.53 -16.28
C LEU A 113 21.70 5.10 -16.57
N ASP A 114 22.67 5.90 -16.14
CA ASP A 114 24.08 5.55 -16.23
C ASP A 114 24.42 4.50 -15.15
N LEU A 115 24.55 3.24 -15.55
CA LEU A 115 24.79 2.14 -14.60
C LEU A 115 26.14 2.24 -13.92
N ALA A 116 27.18 2.71 -14.62
CA ALA A 116 28.50 2.86 -14.02
C ALA A 116 28.45 3.92 -12.90
N ALA A 117 27.79 5.05 -13.14
CA ALA A 117 27.61 6.09 -12.15
C ALA A 117 26.69 5.67 -10.99
N LEU A 118 25.63 4.91 -11.26
CA LEU A 118 24.74 4.36 -10.23
C LEU A 118 25.48 3.34 -9.35
N LYS A 119 26.24 2.42 -9.93
CA LYS A 119 27.09 1.47 -9.19
C LYS A 119 28.15 2.19 -8.35
N ALA A 120 28.76 3.25 -8.87
CA ALA A 120 29.69 4.08 -8.11
C ALA A 120 28.98 4.76 -6.92
N ARG A 121 27.77 5.28 -7.15
CA ARG A 121 26.93 5.89 -6.10
C ARG A 121 26.54 4.91 -4.99
N ARG A 122 26.35 3.62 -5.29
CA ARG A 122 26.05 2.58 -4.27
C ARG A 122 27.18 2.38 -3.27
N LYS A 123 28.43 2.68 -3.63
CA LYS A 123 29.58 2.57 -2.74
C LYS A 123 29.63 3.67 -1.67
N LEU A 124 28.81 4.71 -1.81
CA LEU A 124 28.75 5.82 -0.86
C LEU A 124 27.87 5.45 0.33
N PRO A 125 28.18 5.94 1.55
CA PRO A 125 27.34 5.69 2.71
C PRO A 125 25.88 6.14 2.47
N PRO A 126 24.87 5.44 3.02
CA PRO A 126 23.46 5.73 2.77
C PRO A 126 23.06 7.20 3.00
N GLU A 127 23.59 7.81 4.07
CA GLU A 127 23.37 9.20 4.47
C GLU A 127 23.95 10.20 3.47
N VAL A 128 25.05 9.83 2.80
CA VAL A 128 25.68 10.66 1.76
C VAL A 128 24.92 10.47 0.45
N ARG A 129 24.54 9.23 0.12
CA ARG A 129 23.85 8.83 -1.12
C ARG A 129 22.57 9.63 -1.40
N LEU A 130 21.85 10.09 -0.39
CA LEU A 130 20.59 10.83 -0.56
C LEU A 130 20.76 12.35 -0.71
N THR A 131 21.97 12.88 -0.54
CA THR A 131 22.23 14.34 -0.47
C THR A 131 22.60 15.00 -1.80
N TYR A 132 22.74 14.22 -2.88
CA TYR A 132 22.99 14.72 -4.24
C TYR A 132 22.12 14.03 -5.29
N ALA A 133 21.93 14.75 -6.39
CA ALA A 133 21.14 14.31 -7.53
C ALA A 133 21.66 12.98 -8.07
N ALA A 134 20.76 12.07 -8.44
CA ALA A 134 21.14 10.83 -9.11
C ALA A 134 21.63 11.13 -10.54
N PRO A 135 22.55 10.32 -11.10
CA PRO A 135 23.09 10.51 -12.45
C PRO A 135 22.03 10.09 -13.50
N LEU A 136 20.94 10.85 -13.56
CA LEU A 136 19.76 10.58 -14.36
C LEU A 136 19.59 11.65 -15.42
N ARG A 137 19.29 11.21 -16.65
CA ARG A 137 18.88 12.12 -17.72
C ARG A 137 17.44 11.81 -18.11
N PHE A 138 16.73 12.86 -18.50
CA PHE A 138 15.33 12.78 -18.88
C PHE A 138 15.13 13.44 -20.24
N ALA A 139 14.28 12.85 -21.08
CA ALA A 139 13.81 13.41 -22.34
C ALA A 139 12.28 13.38 -22.45
N GLY A 140 11.73 14.19 -23.36
CA GLY A 140 10.29 14.36 -23.55
C GLY A 140 9.72 15.60 -22.85
N SER A 141 8.40 15.75 -22.93
CA SER A 141 7.65 16.96 -22.53
C SER A 141 7.76 17.30 -21.04
N TYR A 142 7.91 16.29 -20.17
CA TYR A 142 8.05 16.47 -18.72
C TYR A 142 9.49 16.37 -18.20
N SER A 143 10.48 16.33 -19.11
CA SER A 143 11.88 16.11 -18.74
C SER A 143 12.46 17.23 -17.88
N LYS A 144 12.09 18.50 -18.11
CA LYS A 144 12.55 19.62 -17.27
C LYS A 144 12.08 19.47 -15.83
N PHE A 145 10.81 19.09 -15.61
CA PHE A 145 10.28 18.86 -14.27
C PHE A 145 11.09 17.80 -13.55
N ASN A 146 11.30 16.65 -14.20
CA ASN A 146 12.04 15.54 -13.60
C ASN A 146 13.52 15.88 -13.33
N ARG A 147 14.16 16.67 -14.19
CA ARG A 147 15.50 17.23 -13.92
C ARG A 147 15.50 18.17 -12.71
N ASP A 148 14.58 19.13 -12.68
CA ASP A 148 14.45 20.08 -11.57
C ASP A 148 14.18 19.32 -10.25
N TYR A 149 13.34 18.29 -10.28
CA TYR A 149 13.04 17.41 -9.15
C TYR A 149 14.26 16.63 -8.67
N ASN A 150 14.98 15.93 -9.56
CA ASN A 150 16.18 15.18 -9.22
C ASN A 150 17.28 16.06 -8.59
N ILE A 151 17.38 17.33 -9.01
CA ILE A 151 18.33 18.29 -8.47
C ILE A 151 17.86 18.88 -7.13
N PHE A 152 16.56 19.12 -6.99
CA PHE A 152 15.99 19.79 -5.82
C PHE A 152 15.78 18.85 -4.65
N TRP A 153 15.28 17.64 -4.88
CA TRP A 153 14.89 16.69 -3.82
C TRP A 153 15.97 16.45 -2.76
N PRO A 154 17.25 16.23 -3.13
CA PRO A 154 18.32 16.04 -2.15
C PRO A 154 18.50 17.22 -1.17
N LYS A 155 18.10 18.44 -1.58
CA LYS A 155 18.14 19.63 -0.71
C LYS A 155 17.11 19.55 0.41
N LEU A 156 16.01 18.82 0.22
CA LEU A 156 15.03 18.55 1.28
C LEU A 156 15.53 17.49 2.25
N GLU A 157 16.19 16.44 1.74
CA GLU A 157 16.78 15.37 2.56
C GLU A 157 17.85 15.91 3.53
N ILE A 158 18.68 16.85 3.07
CA ILE A 158 19.68 17.52 3.93
C ILE A 158 19.02 18.27 5.10
N ILE A 159 17.83 18.84 4.90
CA ILE A 159 17.12 19.57 5.96
C ILE A 159 16.53 18.60 6.99
N LYS A 160 16.21 17.36 6.59
CA LYS A 160 15.57 16.33 7.42
C LYS A 160 16.33 14.99 7.33
N PRO A 161 17.55 14.87 7.90
CA PRO A 161 18.25 13.59 7.94
C PRO A 161 17.45 12.58 8.77
N TYR A 162 17.04 11.46 8.17
CA TYR A 162 16.03 10.56 8.74
C TYR A 162 16.38 10.05 10.15
N ASP A 163 17.61 9.55 10.35
CA ASP A 163 18.02 8.87 11.59
C ASP A 163 18.20 9.83 12.77
N GLU A 164 18.81 10.99 12.53
CA GLU A 164 18.98 12.04 13.54
C GLU A 164 17.63 12.65 13.92
N HIS A 165 16.80 12.91 12.92
CA HIS A 165 15.47 13.46 13.09
C HIS A 165 14.61 12.54 13.96
N LYS A 166 14.56 11.24 13.67
CA LYS A 166 13.69 10.27 14.38
C LYS A 166 14.00 10.20 15.89
N LYS A 167 15.28 10.18 16.27
CA LYS A 167 15.69 10.11 17.68
C LYS A 167 15.36 11.39 18.45
N MET A 168 15.53 12.54 17.82
CA MET A 168 15.27 13.82 18.46
C MET A 168 13.78 14.05 18.67
N ILE A 169 12.97 13.85 17.63
CA ILE A 169 11.55 14.23 17.69
C ILE A 169 10.75 13.47 18.74
N SER A 170 11.11 12.21 19.03
CA SER A 170 10.41 11.37 20.02
C SER A 170 10.53 11.89 21.45
N SER A 171 11.48 12.80 21.70
CA SER A 171 11.67 13.45 23.01
C SER A 171 10.96 14.80 23.15
N LEU A 172 10.42 15.36 22.07
CA LEU A 172 9.84 16.70 22.07
C LEU A 172 8.39 16.70 22.60
N ASP A 173 8.10 17.63 23.51
CA ASP A 173 6.71 17.94 23.88
C ASP A 173 5.94 18.54 22.68
N GLN A 174 4.61 18.52 22.73
CA GLN A 174 3.70 19.02 21.68
C GLN A 174 4.09 20.42 21.18
N LYS A 175 4.44 21.34 22.09
CA LYS A 175 4.77 22.73 21.73
C LYS A 175 6.08 22.79 20.96
N LYS A 176 7.13 22.14 21.47
CA LYS A 176 8.45 22.09 20.83
C LYS A 176 8.39 21.35 19.50
N TYR A 177 7.70 20.22 19.44
CA TYR A 177 7.51 19.46 18.21
C TYR A 177 6.84 20.32 17.13
N LYS A 178 5.73 20.98 17.46
CA LYS A 178 5.03 21.88 16.53
C LYS A 178 5.93 23.00 16.02
N SER A 179 6.62 23.70 16.93
CA SER A 179 7.56 24.76 16.55
C SER A 179 8.67 24.26 15.64
N TYR A 180 9.25 23.09 15.97
CA TYR A 180 10.28 22.45 15.17
C TYR A 180 9.78 22.12 13.75
N ARG A 181 8.63 21.44 13.64
CA ARG A 181 8.04 21.05 12.35
C ARG A 181 7.71 22.23 11.47
N LEU A 182 7.16 23.30 12.04
CA LEU A 182 6.85 24.53 11.30
C LEU A 182 8.12 25.28 10.87
N ALA A 183 9.17 25.28 11.70
CA ALA A 183 10.46 25.87 11.34
C ALA A 183 11.09 25.13 10.14
N MET A 184 11.09 23.79 10.15
CA MET A 184 11.59 23.00 9.02
C MET A 184 10.81 23.28 7.74
N MET A 185 9.47 23.29 7.82
CA MET A 185 8.60 23.62 6.69
C MET A 185 8.99 24.98 6.10
N LYS A 186 9.22 25.99 6.94
CA LYS A 186 9.67 27.31 6.50
C LYS A 186 11.02 27.24 5.78
N VAL A 187 12.01 26.55 6.34
CA VAL A 187 13.33 26.38 5.70
C VAL A 187 13.19 25.72 4.33
N MET A 188 12.41 24.65 4.22
CA MET A 188 12.15 23.97 2.94
C MET A 188 11.49 24.89 1.90
N LEU A 189 10.52 25.71 2.31
CA LEU A 189 9.87 26.70 1.44
C LEU A 189 10.83 27.82 1.01
N ASP A 190 11.69 28.30 1.91
CA ASP A 190 12.73 29.29 1.59
C ASP A 190 13.75 28.71 0.60
N THR A 191 14.16 27.46 0.78
CA THR A 191 15.03 26.71 -0.14
C THR A 191 14.38 26.57 -1.52
N LEU A 192 13.08 26.24 -1.58
CA LEU A 192 12.31 26.21 -2.82
C LEU A 192 12.29 27.57 -3.51
N ALA A 193 12.05 28.66 -2.76
CA ALA A 193 12.01 30.01 -3.31
C ALA A 193 13.36 30.43 -3.92
N VAL A 194 14.48 30.12 -3.24
CA VAL A 194 15.84 30.36 -3.76
C VAL A 194 16.09 29.53 -5.03
N PHE A 195 15.71 28.25 -5.02
CA PHE A 195 15.89 27.37 -6.18
C PHE A 195 15.10 27.86 -7.39
N ASN A 196 13.83 28.24 -7.20
CA ASN A 196 12.96 28.74 -8.26
C ASN A 196 13.50 30.01 -8.93
N ARG A 197 14.07 30.94 -8.14
CA ARG A 197 14.72 32.15 -8.68
C ARG A 197 15.96 31.83 -9.52
N LYS A 198 16.71 30.79 -9.15
CA LYS A 198 17.93 30.40 -9.87
C LYS A 198 17.67 29.52 -11.10
N GLN A 199 16.64 28.67 -11.08
CA GLN A 199 16.49 27.56 -12.04
C GLN A 199 15.34 27.67 -13.04
N ASN A 200 14.72 28.86 -13.19
CA ASN A 200 13.56 29.10 -14.06
C ASN A 200 12.58 27.90 -14.10
N THR A 201 12.14 27.45 -12.93
CA THR A 201 11.34 26.23 -12.76
C THR A 201 9.93 26.41 -13.32
N SER A 202 9.27 25.33 -13.73
CA SER A 202 7.89 25.40 -14.23
C SER A 202 6.87 25.67 -13.12
N SER A 203 5.71 26.23 -13.46
CA SER A 203 4.60 26.42 -12.50
C SER A 203 4.13 25.10 -11.88
N ALA A 204 4.09 24.02 -12.67
CA ALA A 204 3.75 22.67 -12.21
C ALA A 204 4.73 22.19 -11.13
N PHE A 205 6.04 22.35 -11.35
CA PHE A 205 7.06 21.99 -10.37
C PHE A 205 6.90 22.78 -9.07
N ARG A 206 6.73 24.11 -9.19
CA ARG A 206 6.53 25.00 -8.04
C ARG A 206 5.31 24.59 -7.22
N ASN A 207 4.18 24.30 -7.88
CA ASN A 207 2.99 23.83 -7.19
C ASN A 207 3.24 22.48 -6.52
N PHE A 208 3.79 21.49 -7.24
CA PHE A 208 4.04 20.17 -6.70
C PHE A 208 4.89 20.21 -5.41
N ILE A 209 6.07 20.83 -5.44
CA ILE A 209 6.95 20.88 -4.27
C ILE A 209 6.31 21.68 -3.13
N PHE A 210 5.63 22.79 -3.43
CA PHE A 210 4.93 23.58 -2.41
C PHE A 210 3.87 22.74 -1.68
N GLN A 211 3.01 22.05 -2.43
CA GLN A 211 1.98 21.19 -1.83
C GLN A 211 2.61 20.02 -1.08
N HIS A 212 3.65 19.40 -1.64
CA HIS A 212 4.37 18.30 -0.98
C HIS A 212 4.90 18.75 0.38
N ILE A 213 5.62 19.87 0.46
CA ILE A 213 6.17 20.40 1.73
C ILE A 213 5.06 20.69 2.73
N CYS A 214 4.00 21.40 2.32
CA CYS A 214 2.91 21.79 3.20
C CYS A 214 2.15 20.58 3.76
N TYR A 215 1.76 19.62 2.91
CA TYR A 215 1.01 18.45 3.36
C TYR A 215 1.88 17.40 4.08
N SER A 216 3.18 17.32 3.76
CA SER A 216 4.13 16.52 4.55
C SER A 216 4.29 17.07 5.98
N ALA A 217 4.35 18.40 6.14
CA ALA A 217 4.36 19.02 7.45
C ALA A 217 3.03 18.84 8.21
N ALA A 218 1.91 18.94 7.49
CA ALA A 218 0.56 18.72 8.03
C ALA A 218 0.37 17.28 8.56
N GLU A 219 0.71 16.30 7.73
CA GLU A 219 0.69 14.86 8.04
C GLU A 219 1.51 14.59 9.31
N ASP A 220 2.76 15.06 9.34
CA ASP A 220 3.65 14.79 10.47
C ASP A 220 3.19 15.48 11.76
N LEU A 221 2.61 16.68 11.69
CA LEU A 221 2.00 17.33 12.86
C LEU A 221 0.83 16.52 13.44
N LEU A 222 0.01 15.90 12.59
CA LEU A 222 -1.10 15.04 13.05
C LEU A 222 -0.60 13.71 13.62
N ARG A 223 0.53 13.18 13.13
CA ARG A 223 1.15 11.95 13.62
C ARG A 223 1.85 12.04 14.97
N TYR A 224 1.87 13.21 15.60
CA TYR A 224 2.49 13.38 16.91
C TYR A 224 2.00 12.35 17.93
N SER A 225 0.69 12.14 18.03
CA SER A 225 0.11 11.18 18.99
C SER A 225 0.62 9.75 18.78
N TRP A 226 0.86 9.34 17.53
CA TRP A 226 1.39 8.01 17.20
C TRP A 226 2.88 7.89 17.52
N LEU A 227 3.67 8.93 17.24
CA LEU A 227 5.11 8.95 17.50
C LEU A 227 5.45 8.92 19.00
N HIS A 228 4.54 9.43 19.84
CA HIS A 228 4.71 9.55 21.28
C HIS A 228 3.79 8.59 22.06
N ASP A 229 3.20 7.60 21.39
CA ASP A 229 2.31 6.63 22.04
C ASP A 229 3.11 5.65 22.92
N GLN A 230 3.11 5.89 24.23
CA GLN A 230 3.62 4.95 25.24
C GLN A 230 2.52 4.02 25.79
N GLY A 231 1.61 3.57 24.93
CA GLY A 231 0.50 2.68 25.30
C GLY A 231 -0.66 3.38 26.00
N LYS A 232 -0.72 4.72 25.95
CA LYS A 232 -1.80 5.54 26.51
C LYS A 232 -2.43 6.51 25.51
N ARG A 233 -1.98 6.51 24.24
CA ARG A 233 -2.33 7.46 23.17
C ARG A 233 -2.33 8.91 23.66
N GLU A 234 -1.24 9.62 23.42
CA GLU A 234 -1.16 11.02 23.84
C GLU A 234 -2.24 11.86 23.16
N ARG A 235 -3.09 12.53 23.97
CA ARG A 235 -4.15 13.39 23.46
C ARG A 235 -3.57 14.73 23.01
N LEU A 236 -3.84 15.10 21.76
CA LEU A 236 -3.47 16.40 21.22
C LEU A 236 -4.29 17.51 21.89
N THR A 237 -3.61 18.55 22.38
CA THR A 237 -4.27 19.70 23.01
C THR A 237 -4.99 20.55 21.96
N LYS A 238 -6.06 21.26 22.35
CA LYS A 238 -6.75 22.21 21.45
C LYS A 238 -5.81 23.28 20.89
N ASP A 239 -4.88 23.77 21.71
CA ASP A 239 -3.84 24.72 21.30
C ASP A 239 -2.86 24.13 20.29
N TYR A 240 -2.51 22.85 20.44
CA TYR A 240 -1.73 22.13 19.45
C TYR A 240 -2.48 22.05 18.12
N LEU A 241 -3.77 21.70 18.12
CA LEU A 241 -4.57 21.51 16.91
C LEU A 241 -4.98 22.80 16.17
N ASN A 242 -4.69 23.99 16.71
CA ASN A 242 -5.08 25.25 16.06
C ASN A 242 -4.52 25.46 14.64
N PHE A 243 -3.50 24.69 14.22
CA PHE A 243 -2.95 24.76 12.86
C PHE A 243 -3.88 24.08 11.84
N VAL A 244 -4.68 23.10 12.27
CA VAL A 244 -5.48 22.23 11.40
C VAL A 244 -6.46 23.06 10.57
N ASN A 245 -7.11 24.04 11.20
CA ASN A 245 -8.04 24.96 10.52
C ASN A 245 -7.38 25.84 9.44
N ARG A 246 -6.04 25.89 9.39
CA ARG A 246 -5.28 26.66 8.40
C ARG A 246 -4.83 25.81 7.21
N ILE A 247 -5.00 24.49 7.28
CA ILE A 247 -4.59 23.57 6.22
C ILE A 247 -5.84 23.22 5.39
N PRO A 248 -5.89 23.59 4.11
CA PRO A 248 -7.05 23.33 3.28
C PRO A 248 -7.29 21.83 3.11
N VAL A 249 -8.38 21.32 3.69
CA VAL A 249 -8.81 19.93 3.47
C VAL A 249 -9.30 19.75 2.03
N ASN A 250 -10.02 20.72 1.49
CA ASN A 250 -10.49 20.71 0.11
C ASN A 250 -9.55 21.51 -0.80
N ASN A 251 -8.54 20.85 -1.35
CA ASN A 251 -7.54 21.51 -2.17
C ASN A 251 -7.21 20.73 -3.45
N ARG A 252 -7.80 21.14 -4.57
CA ARG A 252 -7.52 20.51 -5.88
C ARG A 252 -6.07 20.67 -6.32
N LYS A 253 -5.37 21.74 -5.90
CA LYS A 253 -3.96 21.94 -6.25
C LYS A 253 -3.06 20.89 -5.59
N ALA A 254 -3.52 20.26 -4.50
CA ALA A 254 -2.79 19.25 -3.74
C ALA A 254 -2.85 17.84 -4.34
N LEU A 255 -3.72 17.60 -5.33
CA LEU A 255 -3.83 16.30 -6.03
C LEU A 255 -2.56 15.85 -6.75
N VAL A 256 -1.58 16.75 -6.85
CA VAL A 256 -0.27 16.54 -7.48
C VAL A 256 0.73 15.78 -6.61
N THR A 257 0.40 15.50 -5.33
CA THR A 257 1.29 14.83 -4.38
C THR A 257 0.56 13.76 -3.57
N GLY A 258 1.21 12.61 -3.34
CA GLY A 258 0.69 11.56 -2.45
C GLY A 258 0.55 12.02 -0.99
N LYS A 259 1.32 13.04 -0.58
CA LYS A 259 1.27 13.60 0.79
C LYS A 259 -0.08 14.17 1.16
N TYR A 260 -0.82 14.70 0.19
CA TYR A 260 -2.18 15.18 0.42
C TYR A 260 -3.09 14.05 0.91
N ALA A 261 -3.04 12.89 0.27
CA ALA A 261 -3.84 11.73 0.64
C ALA A 261 -3.45 11.16 2.01
N LEU A 262 -2.15 11.13 2.33
CA LEU A 262 -1.68 10.70 3.64
C LEU A 262 -2.13 11.67 4.74
N PHE A 263 -2.05 12.98 4.48
CA PHE A 263 -2.63 13.98 5.38
C PHE A 263 -4.13 13.76 5.61
N LEU A 264 -4.92 13.53 4.55
CA LEU A 264 -6.36 13.29 4.68
C LEU A 264 -6.67 12.07 5.56
N ASN A 265 -5.85 11.01 5.49
CA ASN A 265 -5.97 9.87 6.40
C ASN A 265 -5.72 10.26 7.86
N GLU A 266 -4.65 11.00 8.14
CA GLU A 266 -4.35 11.41 9.51
C GLU A 266 -5.38 12.42 10.04
N TYR A 267 -5.91 13.27 9.16
CA TYR A 267 -7.00 14.18 9.47
C TYR A 267 -8.26 13.40 9.88
N LEU A 268 -8.61 12.35 9.12
CA LEU A 268 -9.70 11.44 9.46
C LEU A 268 -9.46 10.74 10.80
N ASN A 269 -8.27 10.18 11.01
CA ASN A 269 -7.89 9.48 12.25
C ASN A 269 -8.01 10.39 13.49
N MET A 270 -7.61 11.66 13.35
CA MET A 270 -7.75 12.65 14.41
C MET A 270 -9.21 12.79 14.86
N TRP A 271 -10.15 12.96 13.92
CA TRP A 271 -11.58 13.10 14.24
C TRP A 271 -12.22 11.81 14.72
N MET A 272 -11.84 10.65 14.18
CA MET A 272 -12.40 9.37 14.61
C MET A 272 -12.17 9.10 16.10
N ASN A 273 -11.04 9.54 16.66
CA ASN A 273 -10.76 9.42 18.09
C ASN A 273 -11.61 10.35 18.97
N GLU A 274 -12.25 11.36 18.40
CA GLU A 274 -13.13 12.30 19.11
C GLU A 274 -14.62 11.99 18.94
N LEU A 275 -14.97 11.09 18.02
CA LEU A 275 -16.36 10.68 17.82
C LEU A 275 -16.80 9.78 18.99
N PRO A 276 -17.93 10.10 19.66
CA PRO A 276 -18.46 9.24 20.70
C PRO A 276 -18.80 7.88 20.09
N TYR A 277 -18.29 6.80 20.69
CA TYR A 277 -18.73 5.45 20.37
C TYR A 277 -20.23 5.36 20.67
N THR A 278 -21.06 5.31 19.64
CA THR A 278 -22.48 5.00 19.77
C THR A 278 -22.64 3.48 19.69
N PRO A 279 -22.96 2.78 20.80
CA PRO A 279 -23.23 1.36 20.75
C PRO A 279 -24.37 1.10 19.76
N VAL A 280 -24.09 0.20 18.83
CA VAL A 280 -24.99 -0.08 17.73
C VAL A 280 -26.05 -1.07 18.21
N ILE A 281 -27.26 -0.57 18.44
CA ILE A 281 -28.43 -1.45 18.62
C ILE A 281 -28.76 -2.07 17.25
N THR A 282 -28.69 -3.39 17.15
CA THR A 282 -29.12 -4.18 15.99
C THR A 282 -30.60 -4.48 16.13
N GLY A 283 -31.41 -4.03 15.17
CA GLY A 283 -32.83 -4.38 15.10
C GLY A 283 -33.16 -5.08 13.79
N ASP A 284 -34.10 -6.03 13.86
CA ASP A 284 -34.44 -6.96 12.77
C ASP A 284 -34.88 -6.25 11.49
N GLY A 285 -35.56 -5.10 11.64
CA GLY A 285 -35.97 -4.26 10.52
C GLY A 285 -34.78 -3.69 9.72
N GLN A 286 -33.65 -3.40 10.38
CA GLN A 286 -32.48 -2.85 9.69
C GLN A 286 -31.69 -3.94 8.97
N LEU A 287 -31.57 -5.14 9.54
CA LEU A 287 -31.01 -6.30 8.85
C LEU A 287 -31.88 -6.69 7.65
N SER A 288 -33.21 -6.66 7.81
CA SER A 288 -34.15 -6.91 6.71
C SER A 288 -33.97 -5.92 5.55
N ALA A 289 -33.84 -4.62 5.84
CA ALA A 289 -33.60 -3.60 4.81
C ALA A 289 -32.27 -3.84 4.06
N TYR A 290 -31.21 -4.17 4.80
CA TYR A 290 -29.90 -4.49 4.22
C TYR A 290 -29.96 -5.69 3.27
N LEU A 291 -30.51 -6.82 3.72
CA LEU A 291 -30.62 -8.04 2.91
C LEU A 291 -31.49 -7.85 1.67
N ARG A 292 -32.53 -7.01 1.77
CA ARG A 292 -33.36 -6.64 0.61
C ARG A 292 -32.54 -5.89 -0.44
N MET A 293 -31.72 -4.93 -0.01
CA MET A 293 -30.86 -4.17 -0.93
C MET A 293 -29.78 -5.05 -1.56
N GLU A 294 -29.29 -6.07 -0.84
CA GLU A 294 -28.37 -7.07 -1.37
C GLU A 294 -29.05 -8.17 -2.22
N ASN A 295 -30.38 -8.11 -2.41
CA ASN A 295 -31.15 -9.15 -3.11
C ASN A 295 -30.97 -10.57 -2.52
N ARG A 296 -30.85 -10.65 -1.18
CA ARG A 296 -30.61 -11.88 -0.41
C ARG A 296 -31.73 -12.20 0.58
N LEU A 297 -32.87 -11.52 0.47
CA LEU A 297 -34.01 -11.65 1.37
C LEU A 297 -35.15 -12.39 0.68
N THR A 298 -35.51 -13.58 1.16
CA THR A 298 -36.72 -14.29 0.72
C THR A 298 -37.99 -13.73 1.37
N PRO A 299 -39.20 -14.00 0.84
CA PRO A 299 -40.45 -13.62 1.50
C PRO A 299 -40.59 -14.20 2.92
N GLU A 300 -40.11 -15.43 3.14
CA GLU A 300 -40.10 -16.10 4.43
C GLU A 300 -39.15 -15.40 5.42
N ASP A 301 -37.94 -15.06 4.98
CA ASP A 301 -36.98 -14.28 5.77
C ASP A 301 -37.57 -12.91 6.16
N ALA A 302 -38.22 -12.24 5.20
CA ALA A 302 -38.85 -10.94 5.42
C ALA A 302 -39.93 -11.03 6.50
N LYS A 303 -40.78 -12.07 6.44
CA LYS A 303 -41.82 -12.32 7.44
C LYS A 303 -41.23 -12.60 8.82
N ALA A 304 -40.16 -13.40 8.91
CA ALA A 304 -39.50 -13.71 10.17
C ALA A 304 -38.86 -12.47 10.82
N LEU A 305 -38.17 -11.65 10.03
CA LEU A 305 -37.48 -10.44 10.52
C LEU A 305 -38.43 -9.27 10.82
N GLN A 306 -39.60 -9.18 10.17
CA GLN A 306 -40.56 -8.08 10.40
C GLN A 306 -41.59 -8.37 11.50
N THR A 307 -41.78 -9.63 11.88
CA THR A 307 -42.68 -10.00 12.99
C THR A 307 -42.03 -9.61 14.32
N PRO A 308 -42.71 -8.84 15.19
CA PRO A 308 -42.19 -8.50 16.53
C PRO A 308 -41.78 -9.76 17.30
N ASP A 309 -40.70 -9.70 18.06
CA ASP A 309 -40.08 -10.89 18.66
C ASP A 309 -41.07 -11.71 19.53
N ASN A 310 -41.89 -11.00 20.31
CA ASN A 310 -42.94 -11.58 21.16
C ASN A 310 -44.07 -12.28 20.37
N ASN A 311 -44.21 -11.98 19.07
CA ASN A 311 -45.25 -12.50 18.20
C ASN A 311 -44.73 -13.58 17.22
N ARG A 312 -43.46 -13.98 17.33
CA ARG A 312 -42.86 -14.99 16.45
C ARG A 312 -43.27 -16.40 16.84
N THR A 313 -43.64 -17.20 15.83
CA THR A 313 -43.69 -18.66 15.97
C THR A 313 -42.29 -19.22 16.26
N PRO A 314 -42.17 -20.44 16.83
CA PRO A 314 -40.86 -21.07 17.06
C PRO A 314 -40.00 -21.14 15.80
N ALA A 315 -40.58 -21.50 14.65
CA ALA A 315 -39.88 -21.54 13.37
C ALA A 315 -39.40 -20.17 12.90
N GLN A 316 -40.18 -19.10 13.12
CA GLN A 316 -39.75 -17.74 12.79
C GLN A 316 -38.62 -17.26 13.69
N ARG A 317 -38.63 -17.61 14.98
CA ARG A 317 -37.55 -17.32 15.92
C ARG A 317 -36.24 -18.02 15.51
N GLU A 318 -36.33 -19.29 15.15
CA GLU A 318 -35.17 -20.04 14.67
C GLU A 318 -34.61 -19.47 13.36
N LEU A 319 -35.46 -19.19 12.37
CA LEU A 319 -35.03 -18.60 11.10
C LEU A 319 -34.39 -17.22 11.30
N ALA A 320 -34.99 -16.35 12.12
CA ALA A 320 -34.41 -15.05 12.45
C ALA A 320 -33.02 -15.20 13.10
N ALA A 321 -32.86 -16.12 14.07
CA ALA A 321 -31.57 -16.40 14.70
C ALA A 321 -30.52 -16.90 13.69
N GLN A 322 -30.89 -17.78 12.75
CA GLN A 322 -30.01 -18.25 11.69
C GLN A 322 -29.55 -17.12 10.75
N LEU A 323 -30.48 -16.25 10.33
CA LEU A 323 -30.18 -15.08 9.49
C LEU A 323 -29.22 -14.11 10.20
N TYR A 324 -29.45 -13.87 11.48
CA TYR A 324 -28.54 -13.07 12.31
C TYR A 324 -27.15 -13.70 12.39
N SER A 325 -27.07 -14.97 12.79
CA SER A 325 -25.79 -15.68 12.88
C SER A 325 -25.01 -15.66 11.56
N ARG A 326 -25.71 -15.65 10.42
CA ARG A 326 -25.08 -15.64 9.10
C ARG A 326 -24.63 -14.25 8.67
N TYR A 327 -25.42 -13.21 8.90
CA TYR A 327 -25.23 -11.90 8.26
C TYR A 327 -24.91 -10.75 9.22
N GLN A 328 -24.95 -10.96 10.55
CA GLN A 328 -24.75 -9.91 11.52
C GLN A 328 -23.40 -9.19 11.36
N ALA A 329 -22.29 -9.93 11.21
CA ALA A 329 -20.98 -9.32 11.06
C ALA A 329 -20.89 -8.45 9.79
N GLU A 330 -21.40 -8.96 8.67
CA GLU A 330 -21.46 -8.28 7.38
C GLU A 330 -22.26 -6.98 7.46
N TYR A 331 -23.48 -7.06 8.00
CA TYR A 331 -24.35 -5.92 8.22
C TYR A 331 -23.74 -4.88 9.17
N MET A 332 -23.11 -5.32 10.25
CA MET A 332 -22.45 -4.42 11.21
C MET A 332 -21.29 -3.66 10.58
N ASN A 333 -20.48 -4.33 9.75
CA ASN A 333 -19.40 -3.67 8.99
C ASN A 333 -19.97 -2.61 8.03
N PHE A 334 -21.04 -2.94 7.30
CA PHE A 334 -21.73 -2.00 6.41
C PHE A 334 -22.22 -0.76 7.18
N LYS A 335 -22.95 -0.98 8.29
CA LYS A 335 -23.50 0.09 9.12
C LYS A 335 -22.44 0.97 9.77
N ASN A 336 -21.38 0.37 10.31
CA ASN A 336 -20.27 1.10 10.91
C ASN A 336 -19.58 2.00 9.86
N THR A 337 -19.42 1.49 8.65
CA THR A 337 -18.87 2.25 7.51
C THR A 337 -19.77 3.43 7.14
N LEU A 338 -21.09 3.24 7.10
CA LEU A 338 -22.05 4.34 6.87
C LEU A 338 -22.00 5.41 7.95
N ASN A 339 -21.94 5.00 9.22
CA ASN A 339 -21.86 5.95 10.34
C ASN A 339 -20.57 6.76 10.29
N LEU A 340 -19.44 6.12 9.96
CA LEU A 340 -18.17 6.81 9.75
C LEU A 340 -18.27 7.79 8.58
N SER A 341 -18.84 7.37 7.45
CA SER A 341 -19.07 8.21 6.28
C SER A 341 -19.90 9.46 6.61
N ASP A 342 -20.99 9.32 7.37
CA ASP A 342 -21.80 10.46 7.84
C ASP A 342 -21.10 11.35 8.85
N ALA A 343 -20.28 10.76 9.73
CA ALA A 343 -19.48 11.53 10.67
C ALA A 343 -18.48 12.43 9.95
N VAL A 344 -17.82 11.92 8.90
CA VAL A 344 -16.92 12.71 8.05
C VAL A 344 -17.67 13.86 7.37
N ALA A 345 -18.82 13.57 6.76
CA ALA A 345 -19.62 14.58 6.06
C ALA A 345 -20.10 15.74 6.95
N ARG A 346 -20.20 15.51 8.27
CA ARG A 346 -20.53 16.56 9.25
C ARG A 346 -19.34 17.45 9.62
N GLN A 347 -18.11 16.94 9.47
CA GLN A 347 -16.88 17.63 9.90
C GLN A 347 -16.16 18.33 8.74
N VAL A 348 -16.45 17.93 7.50
CA VAL A 348 -15.71 18.37 6.31
C VAL A 348 -16.70 18.94 5.31
N LEU A 349 -16.39 20.12 4.78
CA LEU A 349 -17.20 20.71 3.72
C LEU A 349 -17.16 19.86 2.45
N PRO A 350 -18.23 19.82 1.64
CA PRO A 350 -18.22 19.17 0.34
C PRO A 350 -17.09 19.63 -0.58
N GLY A 351 -16.36 18.66 -1.14
CA GLY A 351 -15.27 18.92 -2.05
C GLY A 351 -14.31 17.74 -2.22
N ILE A 352 -13.21 17.99 -2.92
CA ILE A 352 -12.28 16.92 -3.31
C ILE A 352 -11.60 16.22 -2.12
N GLY A 353 -11.42 16.92 -1.00
CA GLY A 353 -10.87 16.32 0.22
C GLY A 353 -11.86 15.32 0.81
N GLU A 354 -13.13 15.71 0.92
CA GLU A 354 -14.20 14.80 1.32
C GLU A 354 -14.31 13.61 0.35
N ASP A 355 -14.37 13.86 -0.97
CA ASP A 355 -14.48 12.80 -1.97
C ASP A 355 -13.40 11.71 -1.80
N VAL A 356 -12.14 12.11 -1.58
CA VAL A 356 -11.02 11.17 -1.38
C VAL A 356 -11.14 10.44 -0.04
N MET A 357 -11.55 11.09 1.04
CA MET A 357 -11.76 10.43 2.33
C MET A 357 -12.91 9.42 2.29
N GLN A 358 -14.05 9.81 1.69
CA GLN A 358 -15.20 8.94 1.50
C GLN A 358 -14.83 7.74 0.61
N ALA A 359 -14.08 7.96 -0.47
CA ALA A 359 -13.59 6.87 -1.32
C ALA A 359 -12.74 5.86 -0.54
N ARG A 360 -11.82 6.34 0.31
CA ARG A 360 -10.99 5.47 1.15
C ARG A 360 -11.80 4.66 2.15
N ILE A 361 -12.82 5.25 2.75
CA ILE A 361 -13.73 4.54 3.66
C ILE A 361 -14.39 3.36 2.94
N ILE A 362 -14.92 3.59 1.73
CA ILE A 362 -15.59 2.55 0.94
C ILE A 362 -14.59 1.51 0.42
N CYS A 363 -13.46 1.93 -0.15
CA CYS A 363 -12.44 1.02 -0.64
C CYS A 363 -11.84 0.16 0.48
N ASN A 364 -11.65 0.72 1.68
CA ASN A 364 -11.22 -0.06 2.85
C ASN A 364 -12.26 -1.11 3.22
N TYR A 365 -13.55 -0.78 3.23
CA TYR A 365 -14.62 -1.76 3.45
C TYR A 365 -14.54 -2.91 2.43
N LEU A 366 -14.47 -2.60 1.14
CA LEU A 366 -14.36 -3.60 0.06
C LEU A 366 -13.11 -4.48 0.24
N ASN A 367 -11.98 -3.87 0.56
CA ASN A 367 -10.70 -4.55 0.67
C ASN A 367 -10.57 -5.42 1.93
N GLN A 368 -11.07 -4.95 3.08
CA GLN A 368 -10.96 -5.65 4.36
C GLN A 368 -11.99 -6.75 4.50
N HIS A 369 -13.24 -6.49 4.10
CA HIS A 369 -14.32 -7.45 4.29
C HIS A 369 -14.53 -8.39 3.11
N LYS A 370 -13.92 -8.08 1.95
CA LYS A 370 -14.09 -8.85 0.71
C LYS A 370 -15.56 -9.06 0.35
N ASN A 371 -16.39 -8.06 0.65
CA ASN A 371 -17.83 -8.11 0.42
C ASN A 371 -18.22 -7.10 -0.67
N PRO A 372 -18.42 -7.55 -1.92
CA PRO A 372 -18.93 -6.67 -2.96
C PRO A 372 -20.36 -6.25 -2.61
N LEU A 373 -20.65 -4.97 -2.81
CA LEU A 373 -21.95 -4.36 -2.49
C LEU A 373 -22.88 -4.42 -3.69
N SER A 374 -24.18 -4.54 -3.43
CA SER A 374 -25.19 -4.27 -4.46
C SER A 374 -25.12 -2.82 -4.96
N PRO A 375 -25.63 -2.53 -6.17
CA PRO A 375 -25.69 -1.16 -6.68
C PRO A 375 -26.38 -0.17 -5.72
N GLN A 376 -27.42 -0.60 -5.00
CA GLN A 376 -28.14 0.24 -4.05
C GLN A 376 -27.29 0.53 -2.80
N ASN A 377 -26.64 -0.48 -2.23
CA ASN A 377 -25.80 -0.30 -1.04
C ASN A 377 -24.53 0.48 -1.36
N LEU A 378 -23.95 0.28 -2.55
CA LEU A 378 -22.84 1.08 -3.04
C LEU A 378 -23.23 2.55 -3.24
N GLN A 379 -24.42 2.81 -3.79
CA GLN A 379 -24.98 4.16 -3.89
C GLN A 379 -25.20 4.78 -2.52
N GLN A 380 -25.72 4.01 -1.57
CA GLN A 380 -25.91 4.50 -0.20
C GLN A 380 -24.57 4.88 0.43
N MET A 381 -23.54 4.04 0.32
CA MET A 381 -22.20 4.36 0.83
C MET A 381 -21.56 5.56 0.11
N GLY A 382 -21.73 5.66 -1.21
CA GLY A 382 -21.16 6.71 -2.04
C GLY A 382 -21.91 8.04 -2.04
N ARG A 383 -22.98 8.20 -1.25
CA ARG A 383 -23.89 9.37 -1.32
C ARG A 383 -23.22 10.73 -1.11
N HIS A 384 -22.11 10.77 -0.38
CA HIS A 384 -21.34 11.99 -0.09
C HIS A 384 -20.24 12.27 -1.13
N ILE A 385 -20.00 11.35 -2.07
CA ILE A 385 -19.00 11.51 -3.12
C ILE A 385 -19.62 12.29 -4.28
N VAL A 386 -19.15 13.51 -4.49
CA VAL A 386 -19.59 14.40 -5.57
C VAL A 386 -18.82 14.14 -6.86
N SER A 387 -17.55 13.73 -6.79
CA SER A 387 -16.75 13.39 -7.97
C SER A 387 -17.27 12.11 -8.66
N ARG A 388 -17.80 12.29 -9.87
CA ARG A 388 -18.27 11.19 -10.72
C ARG A 388 -17.14 10.22 -11.08
N GLU A 389 -15.94 10.73 -11.30
CA GLU A 389 -14.77 9.94 -11.67
C GLU A 389 -14.35 9.02 -10.51
N ILE A 390 -14.20 9.56 -9.30
CA ILE A 390 -13.90 8.75 -8.10
C ILE A 390 -14.98 7.70 -7.88
N TYR A 391 -16.26 8.08 -7.94
CA TYR A 391 -17.36 7.13 -7.74
C TYR A 391 -17.38 6.01 -8.81
N THR A 392 -17.00 6.34 -10.05
CA THR A 392 -16.86 5.34 -11.13
C THR A 392 -15.73 4.36 -10.83
N LEU A 393 -14.60 4.80 -10.29
CA LEU A 393 -13.50 3.93 -9.90
C LEU A 393 -13.90 2.96 -8.78
N ILE A 394 -14.61 3.44 -7.76
CA ILE A 394 -15.11 2.59 -6.67
C ILE A 394 -16.08 1.53 -7.21
N LYS A 395 -16.95 1.89 -8.16
CA LYS A 395 -17.82 0.93 -8.85
C LYS A 395 -17.01 -0.15 -9.58
N GLN A 396 -15.96 0.23 -10.28
CA GLN A 396 -15.08 -0.72 -10.98
C GLN A 396 -14.37 -1.66 -9.99
N ASP A 397 -13.88 -1.14 -8.87
CA ASP A 397 -13.28 -1.94 -7.79
C ASP A 397 -14.29 -2.96 -7.22
N ASN A 398 -15.54 -2.53 -7.01
CA ASN A 398 -16.62 -3.38 -6.52
C ASN A 398 -16.95 -4.54 -7.49
N GLU A 399 -17.10 -4.24 -8.78
CA GLU A 399 -17.35 -5.28 -9.80
C GLU A 399 -16.13 -6.21 -9.97
N THR A 400 -14.91 -5.66 -9.92
CA THR A 400 -13.68 -6.46 -9.99
C THR A 400 -13.61 -7.45 -8.82
N LEU A 401 -13.97 -7.01 -7.60
CA LEU A 401 -14.03 -7.89 -6.43
C LEU A 401 -15.08 -9.00 -6.63
N LYS A 402 -16.25 -8.65 -7.16
CA LYS A 402 -17.32 -9.61 -7.46
C LYS A 402 -16.88 -10.68 -8.48
N ASP A 403 -16.21 -10.26 -9.56
CA ASP A 403 -15.69 -11.19 -10.57
C ASP A 403 -14.60 -12.11 -10.02
N LYS A 404 -13.71 -11.59 -9.15
CA LYS A 404 -12.68 -12.38 -8.47
C LYS A 404 -13.31 -13.46 -7.58
N LEU A 405 -14.34 -13.12 -6.82
CA LEU A 405 -15.03 -14.08 -5.93
C LEU A 405 -15.85 -15.12 -6.71
N ALA A 406 -16.31 -14.79 -7.92
CA ALA A 406 -17.00 -15.72 -8.81
C ALA A 406 -16.07 -16.73 -9.51
N GLY A 407 -14.76 -16.72 -9.23
CA GLY A 407 -13.79 -17.68 -9.78
C GLY A 407 -13.46 -17.46 -11.26
N LYS A 408 -13.74 -16.27 -11.82
CA LYS A 408 -13.48 -15.96 -13.25
C LYS A 408 -12.04 -15.54 -13.57
N ALA A 409 -11.11 -15.66 -12.62
CA ALA A 409 -9.68 -15.42 -12.84
C ALA A 409 -8.92 -16.76 -12.74
N SER A 410 -8.40 -17.26 -13.86
CA SER A 410 -7.76 -18.58 -13.95
C SER A 410 -6.27 -18.57 -13.54
N GLY A 411 -5.85 -19.70 -12.96
CA GLY A 411 -4.46 -20.09 -12.72
C GLY A 411 -4.45 -21.41 -11.92
N ASN A 412 -3.95 -22.49 -12.51
CA ASN A 412 -3.96 -23.83 -11.91
C ASN A 412 -3.24 -23.86 -10.55
N GLN A 413 -3.98 -24.15 -9.49
CA GLN A 413 -3.50 -24.38 -8.13
C GLN A 413 -3.68 -25.86 -7.78
N LEU A 414 -2.58 -26.56 -7.52
CA LEU A 414 -2.61 -27.86 -6.85
C LEU A 414 -2.44 -27.59 -5.35
N VAL A 415 -3.49 -27.86 -4.59
CA VAL A 415 -3.51 -27.76 -3.13
C VAL A 415 -3.49 -29.18 -2.60
N ASN A 416 -2.42 -29.55 -1.89
CA ASN A 416 -2.26 -30.90 -1.34
C ASN A 416 -2.32 -30.85 0.20
N GLU A 417 -3.07 -31.77 0.79
CA GLU A 417 -3.11 -31.96 2.24
C GLU A 417 -2.02 -32.95 2.68
N LEU A 418 -1.26 -32.57 3.71
CA LEU A 418 -0.42 -33.51 4.44
C LEU A 418 -1.35 -34.26 5.38
N ASP A 419 -1.79 -35.45 4.97
CA ASP A 419 -2.38 -36.41 5.89
C ASP A 419 -1.27 -37.42 6.24
N LEU A 420 -1.17 -37.82 7.53
CA LEU A 420 -0.51 -39.02 8.10
C LEU A 420 0.54 -38.81 9.23
N GLN A 421 0.78 -39.92 9.95
CA GLN A 421 1.47 -40.09 11.24
C GLN A 421 2.97 -39.66 11.30
N GLN A 422 3.38 -39.31 12.53
CA GLN A 422 4.49 -38.42 12.92
C GLN A 422 5.93 -38.83 12.51
N GLU A 423 6.19 -40.06 12.06
CA GLU A 423 7.57 -40.53 11.81
C GLU A 423 8.03 -40.51 10.34
N GLN A 424 7.16 -40.15 9.39
CA GLN A 424 7.50 -40.19 7.95
C GLN A 424 7.27 -38.86 7.19
N LEU A 425 6.92 -37.78 7.88
CA LEU A 425 6.54 -36.48 7.28
C LEU A 425 7.60 -35.92 6.32
N TYR A 426 8.87 -35.91 6.74
CA TYR A 426 9.99 -35.45 5.90
C TYR A 426 10.15 -36.30 4.63
N GLN A 427 10.09 -37.63 4.76
CA GLN A 427 10.27 -38.50 3.60
C GLN A 427 9.11 -38.33 2.61
N LYS A 428 7.87 -38.24 3.08
CA LYS A 428 6.69 -38.03 2.21
C LYS A 428 6.71 -36.66 1.52
N LEU A 429 7.19 -35.61 2.20
CA LEU A 429 7.31 -34.26 1.64
C LEU A 429 8.38 -34.16 0.53
N ILE A 430 9.50 -34.87 0.67
CA ILE A 430 10.67 -34.73 -0.22
C ILE A 430 10.74 -35.83 -1.28
N SER A 431 10.28 -37.05 -0.98
CA SER A 431 10.34 -38.20 -1.91
C SER A 431 9.72 -37.97 -3.30
N PRO A 432 8.63 -37.19 -3.48
CA PRO A 432 8.10 -36.90 -4.82
C PRO A 432 9.07 -36.13 -5.72
N TYR A 433 10.09 -35.49 -5.12
CA TYR A 433 11.02 -34.58 -5.78
C TYR A 433 12.44 -35.13 -5.88
N ARG A 434 12.65 -36.43 -5.65
CA ARG A 434 13.97 -37.09 -5.85
C ARG A 434 14.49 -36.80 -7.27
N GLY A 435 15.77 -36.46 -7.37
CA GLY A 435 16.40 -36.04 -8.63
C GLY A 435 16.30 -34.54 -8.91
N LYS A 436 15.52 -33.78 -8.13
CA LYS A 436 15.36 -32.32 -8.25
C LYS A 436 15.90 -31.62 -7.01
N VAL A 437 16.40 -30.41 -7.20
CA VAL A 437 16.66 -29.48 -6.08
C VAL A 437 15.32 -28.97 -5.57
N VAL A 438 15.11 -28.94 -4.25
CA VAL A 438 13.87 -28.39 -3.67
C VAL A 438 14.21 -27.14 -2.86
N TYR A 439 13.57 -26.04 -3.21
CA TYR A 439 13.59 -24.82 -2.42
C TYR A 439 12.28 -24.71 -1.63
N ILE A 440 12.39 -24.81 -0.31
CA ILE A 440 11.25 -24.80 0.60
C ILE A 440 11.08 -23.40 1.18
N ASP A 441 9.85 -22.88 1.15
CA ASP A 441 9.42 -21.62 1.76
C ASP A 441 8.38 -21.90 2.86
N PHE A 442 8.79 -21.79 4.12
CA PHE A 442 7.88 -21.86 5.27
C PHE A 442 7.26 -20.49 5.50
N TRP A 443 5.94 -20.41 5.34
CA TRP A 443 5.21 -19.15 5.38
C TRP A 443 3.87 -19.27 6.11
N ALA A 444 3.24 -18.12 6.36
CA ALA A 444 1.88 -18.05 6.85
C ALA A 444 1.18 -16.78 6.33
N PRO A 445 -0.16 -16.78 6.18
CA PRO A 445 -0.93 -15.60 5.78
C PRO A 445 -0.69 -14.36 6.65
N TRP A 446 -0.48 -14.56 7.96
CA TRP A 446 -0.26 -13.49 8.92
C TRP A 446 1.19 -12.96 8.90
N CYS A 447 2.11 -13.63 8.21
CA CYS A 447 3.52 -13.26 8.14
C CYS A 447 3.75 -12.18 7.07
N GLY A 448 3.75 -10.92 7.51
CA GLY A 448 4.02 -9.76 6.63
C GLY A 448 5.32 -9.86 5.83
N PRO A 449 6.48 -10.22 6.44
CA PRO A 449 7.72 -10.41 5.70
C PRO A 449 7.63 -11.54 4.66
N CYS A 450 7.02 -12.69 4.98
CA CYS A 450 6.81 -13.79 4.02
C CYS A 450 6.05 -13.29 2.79
N MET A 451 4.97 -12.54 3.02
CA MET A 451 4.16 -11.99 1.93
C MET A 451 4.91 -10.98 1.06
N SER A 452 5.90 -10.27 1.62
CA SER A 452 6.74 -9.34 0.86
C SER A 452 7.74 -10.04 -0.08
N GLU A 453 8.08 -11.30 0.22
CA GLU A 453 9.02 -12.11 -0.57
C GLU A 453 8.31 -12.93 -1.67
N MET A 454 7.01 -13.22 -1.53
CA MET A 454 6.21 -13.99 -2.51
C MET A 454 6.32 -13.47 -3.96
N PRO A 455 6.28 -12.15 -4.25
CA PRO A 455 6.49 -11.66 -5.62
C PRO A 455 7.88 -11.99 -6.18
N ALA A 456 8.93 -11.94 -5.34
CA ALA A 456 10.28 -12.31 -5.76
C ALA A 456 10.40 -13.83 -5.95
N SER A 457 9.73 -14.63 -5.13
CA SER A 457 9.66 -16.09 -5.29
C SER A 457 9.01 -16.48 -6.63
N LYS A 458 7.89 -15.83 -6.99
CA LYS A 458 7.23 -16.04 -8.28
C LYS A 458 8.16 -15.75 -9.46
N VAL A 459 8.92 -14.65 -9.39
CA VAL A 459 9.89 -14.30 -10.44
C VAL A 459 10.96 -15.38 -10.55
N LEU A 460 11.57 -15.79 -9.43
CA LEU A 460 12.64 -16.78 -9.44
C LEU A 460 12.17 -18.16 -9.92
N ALA A 461 10.98 -18.59 -9.51
CA ALA A 461 10.35 -19.81 -10.00
C ALA A 461 10.11 -19.75 -11.52
N GLY A 462 9.71 -18.58 -12.04
CA GLY A 462 9.61 -18.33 -13.47
C GLY A 462 10.96 -18.42 -14.20
N GLU A 463 12.01 -17.83 -13.65
CA GLU A 463 13.37 -17.86 -14.23
C GLU A 463 14.00 -19.25 -14.26
N LEU A 464 13.63 -20.11 -13.31
CA LEU A 464 14.16 -21.48 -13.20
C LEU A 464 13.21 -22.52 -13.79
N LYS A 465 12.13 -22.09 -14.44
CA LYS A 465 11.18 -22.96 -15.12
C LYS A 465 11.91 -23.81 -16.17
N GLY A 466 11.68 -25.12 -16.13
CA GLY A 466 12.33 -26.09 -17.02
C GLY A 466 13.69 -26.60 -16.55
N LYS A 467 14.20 -26.11 -15.40
CA LYS A 467 15.30 -26.78 -14.68
C LYS A 467 14.75 -27.82 -13.71
N GLU A 468 15.61 -28.75 -13.28
CA GLU A 468 15.30 -29.77 -12.27
C GLU A 468 15.26 -29.18 -10.84
N VAL A 469 14.45 -28.13 -10.65
CA VAL A 469 14.22 -27.46 -9.37
C VAL A 469 12.73 -27.29 -9.10
N VAL A 470 12.33 -27.42 -7.84
CA VAL A 470 10.95 -27.26 -7.37
C VAL A 470 10.89 -26.21 -6.26
N PHE A 471 9.88 -25.35 -6.33
CA PHE A 471 9.54 -24.39 -5.28
C PHE A 471 8.36 -24.94 -4.48
N LEU A 472 8.60 -25.18 -3.19
CA LEU A 472 7.66 -25.84 -2.29
C LEU A 472 7.25 -24.85 -1.19
N TYR A 473 5.97 -24.46 -1.18
CA TYR A 473 5.45 -23.50 -0.22
C TYR A 473 4.69 -24.22 0.88
N ILE A 474 5.15 -24.11 2.13
CA ILE A 474 4.57 -24.82 3.27
C ILE A 474 3.96 -23.82 4.24
N GLY A 475 2.64 -23.88 4.37
CA GLY A 475 1.90 -23.12 5.37
C GLY A 475 2.08 -23.73 6.75
N VAL A 476 2.73 -23.02 7.66
CA VAL A 476 2.94 -23.45 9.06
C VAL A 476 2.27 -22.48 10.03
N GLU A 477 1.90 -22.98 11.21
CA GLU A 477 1.34 -22.16 12.31
C GLU A 477 0.17 -21.25 11.90
N CYS A 478 -0.65 -21.71 10.97
CA CYS A 478 -1.78 -20.93 10.46
C CYS A 478 -3.05 -21.75 10.33
N ASN A 479 -4.18 -21.06 10.21
CA ASN A 479 -5.45 -21.70 9.96
C ASN A 479 -5.56 -22.10 8.47
N LYS A 480 -5.92 -23.36 8.20
CA LYS A 480 -6.08 -23.92 6.83
C LYS A 480 -6.92 -23.04 5.91
N GLN A 481 -8.07 -22.58 6.39
CA GLN A 481 -8.97 -21.74 5.60
C GLN A 481 -8.32 -20.40 5.25
N SER A 482 -7.58 -19.78 6.18
CA SER A 482 -6.82 -18.55 5.92
C SER A 482 -5.70 -18.77 4.92
N TRP A 483 -5.03 -19.93 4.99
CA TRP A 483 -3.95 -20.31 4.08
C TRP A 483 -4.47 -20.55 2.66
N GLU A 484 -5.48 -21.40 2.47
CA GLU A 484 -6.13 -21.64 1.18
C GLU A 484 -6.69 -20.35 0.57
N LYS A 485 -7.33 -19.51 1.41
CA LYS A 485 -7.85 -18.21 0.99
C LYS A 485 -6.73 -17.31 0.50
N THR A 486 -5.60 -17.26 1.20
CA THR A 486 -4.47 -16.40 0.80
C THR A 486 -3.83 -16.88 -0.50
N ILE A 487 -3.67 -18.19 -0.66
CA ILE A 487 -3.21 -18.81 -1.91
C ILE A 487 -4.10 -18.39 -3.08
N LYS A 488 -5.42 -18.52 -2.95
CA LYS A 488 -6.40 -18.11 -3.97
C LYS A 488 -6.39 -16.60 -4.21
N GLU A 489 -6.45 -15.78 -3.16
CA GLU A 489 -6.53 -14.32 -3.26
C GLU A 489 -5.27 -13.68 -3.86
N LYS A 490 -4.10 -14.23 -3.54
CA LYS A 490 -2.81 -13.72 -4.01
C LYS A 490 -2.31 -14.42 -5.27
N GLN A 491 -3.09 -15.38 -5.80
CA GLN A 491 -2.73 -16.18 -6.97
C GLN A 491 -1.32 -16.74 -6.82
N LEU A 492 -1.04 -17.32 -5.64
CA LEU A 492 0.25 -17.95 -5.39
C LEU A 492 0.32 -19.21 -6.25
N GLU A 493 1.26 -19.21 -7.18
CA GLU A 493 1.53 -20.32 -8.09
C GLU A 493 2.56 -21.27 -7.46
N GLY A 494 2.56 -22.53 -7.87
CA GLY A 494 3.49 -23.56 -7.38
C GLY A 494 2.81 -24.64 -6.53
N GLU A 495 3.64 -25.48 -5.89
CA GLU A 495 3.19 -26.57 -5.02
C GLU A 495 2.99 -26.04 -3.60
N HIS A 496 1.76 -26.07 -3.12
CA HIS A 496 1.39 -25.56 -1.80
C HIS A 496 0.92 -26.70 -0.88
N TYR A 497 1.57 -26.81 0.28
CA TYR A 497 1.25 -27.77 1.33
C TYR A 497 0.82 -27.08 2.61
N TYR A 498 -0.27 -27.56 3.21
CA TYR A 498 -0.69 -27.13 4.53
C TYR A 498 -0.12 -28.09 5.57
N ALA A 499 0.54 -27.55 6.59
CA ALA A 499 0.93 -28.28 7.79
C ALA A 499 0.03 -27.84 8.96
N ASP A 500 -0.61 -28.79 9.62
CA ASP A 500 -1.36 -28.51 10.84
C ASP A 500 -0.45 -28.10 12.00
N LYS A 501 -1.03 -27.88 13.18
CA LYS A 501 -0.25 -27.43 14.35
C LYS A 501 0.83 -28.44 14.77
N ASN A 502 0.53 -29.74 14.75
CA ASN A 502 1.49 -30.77 15.14
C ASN A 502 2.57 -30.94 14.06
N GLU A 503 2.17 -30.95 12.80
CA GLU A 503 3.09 -31.02 11.65
C GLU A 503 4.01 -29.79 11.61
N SER A 504 3.50 -28.60 11.91
CA SER A 504 4.30 -27.38 12.02
C SER A 504 5.41 -27.52 13.07
N VAL A 505 5.11 -28.11 14.24
CA VAL A 505 6.11 -28.36 15.30
C VAL A 505 7.17 -29.37 14.83
N LEU A 506 6.75 -30.45 14.17
CA LEU A 506 7.68 -31.45 13.65
C LEU A 506 8.60 -30.88 12.58
N LEU A 507 8.06 -30.08 11.65
CA LEU A 507 8.83 -29.41 10.61
C LEU A 507 9.80 -28.38 11.20
N SER A 508 9.35 -27.60 12.18
CA SER A 508 10.19 -26.63 12.91
C SER A 508 11.37 -27.32 13.61
N ASN A 509 11.14 -28.46 14.26
CA ASN A 509 12.19 -29.27 14.86
C ASN A 509 13.10 -29.92 13.82
N LYS A 510 12.53 -30.41 12.71
CA LYS A 510 13.29 -31.11 11.65
C LYS A 510 14.23 -30.18 10.89
N PHE A 511 13.80 -28.94 10.64
CA PHE A 511 14.56 -27.91 9.90
C PHE A 511 15.17 -26.83 10.82
N ASN A 512 15.09 -27.05 12.13
CA ASN A 512 15.70 -26.23 13.18
C ASN A 512 15.39 -24.72 13.05
N PHE A 513 14.10 -24.38 13.00
CA PHE A 513 13.65 -22.98 12.98
C PHE A 513 12.59 -22.71 14.06
N SER A 514 12.54 -21.48 14.54
CA SER A 514 11.59 -21.01 15.58
C SER A 514 10.75 -19.82 15.13
N ALA A 515 10.98 -19.32 13.91
CA ALA A 515 10.25 -18.22 13.32
C ALA A 515 10.23 -18.35 11.79
N ILE A 516 9.20 -17.75 11.18
CA ILE A 516 9.07 -17.58 9.73
C ILE A 516 9.23 -16.09 9.34
N PRO A 517 9.66 -15.76 8.11
CA PRO A 517 9.95 -16.67 6.98
C PRO A 517 11.19 -17.53 7.23
N ARG A 518 11.14 -18.79 6.78
CA ARG A 518 12.28 -19.70 6.78
C ARG A 518 12.40 -20.37 5.43
N TYR A 519 13.63 -20.48 4.93
CA TYR A 519 13.92 -21.07 3.63
C TYR A 519 14.95 -22.18 3.76
N VAL A 520 14.76 -23.27 3.02
CA VAL A 520 15.64 -24.44 3.06
C VAL A 520 15.93 -24.90 1.64
N LEU A 521 17.17 -25.28 1.37
CA LEU A 521 17.56 -25.97 0.14
C LEU A 521 17.80 -27.45 0.40
N ILE A 522 17.18 -28.27 -0.46
CA ILE A 522 17.34 -29.73 -0.49
C ILE A 522 18.04 -30.11 -1.79
N ASP A 523 19.04 -30.97 -1.71
CA ASP A 523 19.74 -31.51 -2.88
C ASP A 523 18.90 -32.56 -3.64
N LYS A 524 19.43 -33.03 -4.78
CA LYS A 524 18.75 -34.02 -5.64
C LYS A 524 18.61 -35.38 -4.93
N GLU A 525 19.48 -35.66 -3.98
CA GLU A 525 19.48 -36.82 -3.08
C GLU A 525 18.59 -36.61 -1.86
N GLY A 526 17.70 -35.61 -1.86
CA GLY A 526 16.70 -35.37 -0.83
C GLY A 526 17.28 -35.11 0.57
N LYS A 527 18.52 -34.63 0.67
CA LYS A 527 19.18 -34.21 1.91
C LYS A 527 19.18 -32.68 2.00
N VAL A 528 19.18 -32.19 3.24
CA VAL A 528 19.28 -30.75 3.49
C VAL A 528 20.69 -30.27 3.11
N ALA A 529 20.76 -29.41 2.09
CA ALA A 529 21.99 -28.80 1.63
C ALA A 529 22.26 -27.48 2.37
N GLU A 530 21.22 -26.72 2.68
CA GLU A 530 21.31 -25.45 3.40
C GLU A 530 20.04 -25.26 4.25
N GLU A 531 20.22 -25.20 5.58
CA GLU A 531 19.10 -25.07 6.53
C GLU A 531 18.54 -23.64 6.60
N ASP A 532 19.34 -22.62 6.27
CA ASP A 532 18.96 -21.20 6.29
C ASP A 532 19.27 -20.55 4.95
N ALA A 533 18.56 -21.00 3.91
CA ALA A 533 18.82 -20.57 2.54
C ALA A 533 18.49 -19.07 2.35
N PRO A 534 19.14 -18.39 1.37
CA PRO A 534 18.84 -17.00 1.08
C PRO A 534 17.37 -16.81 0.67
N ARG A 535 16.74 -15.74 1.17
CA ARG A 535 15.35 -15.40 0.83
C ARG A 535 15.18 -15.04 -0.67
N PRO A 536 13.97 -15.15 -1.23
CA PRO A 536 13.72 -14.89 -2.66
C PRO A 536 14.18 -13.52 -3.16
N GLY A 537 14.04 -12.47 -2.35
CA GLY A 537 14.47 -11.11 -2.65
C GLY A 537 15.99 -10.95 -2.82
N MET A 538 16.80 -11.92 -2.37
CA MET A 538 18.25 -11.99 -2.58
C MET A 538 18.61 -12.66 -3.92
N GLY A 539 17.68 -12.69 -4.88
CA GLY A 539 17.62 -13.54 -6.08
C GLY A 539 18.94 -14.01 -6.71
N LEU A 540 19.97 -13.16 -6.80
CA LEU A 540 21.31 -13.55 -7.26
C LEU A 540 21.95 -14.65 -6.41
N GLU A 541 22.00 -14.45 -5.11
CA GLU A 541 22.63 -15.37 -4.17
C GLU A 541 21.88 -16.69 -4.13
N LEU A 542 20.55 -16.63 -3.99
CA LEU A 542 19.71 -17.82 -4.01
C LEU A 542 19.86 -18.61 -5.31
N LYS A 543 19.85 -17.94 -6.47
CA LYS A 543 20.04 -18.58 -7.77
C LYS A 543 21.41 -19.23 -7.90
N SER A 544 22.46 -18.62 -7.34
CA SER A 544 23.80 -19.21 -7.29
C SER A 544 23.80 -20.50 -6.46
N ARG A 545 23.19 -20.50 -5.27
CA ARG A 545 23.06 -21.70 -4.42
C ARG A 545 22.30 -22.82 -5.14
N ILE A 546 21.15 -22.49 -5.75
CA ILE A 546 20.35 -23.47 -6.50
C ILE A 546 21.14 -24.04 -7.69
N ASN A 547 21.82 -23.19 -8.47
CA ASN A 547 22.60 -23.67 -9.61
C ASN A 547 23.76 -24.58 -9.19
N ALA A 548 24.41 -24.31 -8.06
CA ALA A 548 25.45 -25.19 -7.53
C ALA A 548 24.89 -26.60 -7.24
N LEU A 549 23.70 -26.69 -6.64
CA LEU A 549 23.02 -27.97 -6.38
C LEU A 549 22.46 -28.63 -7.65
N LEU A 550 22.16 -27.86 -8.69
CA LEU A 550 21.78 -28.38 -10.00
C LEU A 550 22.97 -29.00 -10.74
N GLY A 551 24.20 -28.79 -10.28
CA GLY A 551 25.45 -29.29 -10.89
C GLY A 551 26.10 -28.30 -11.86
N GLY A 552 25.94 -27.00 -11.64
CA GLY A 552 26.48 -25.96 -12.53
C GLY A 552 27.99 -25.74 -12.37
N ASN A 553 28.73 -25.93 -13.47
CA ASN A 553 29.93 -25.15 -13.78
C ASN A 553 29.63 -23.65 -13.79
#